data_AF-A0A228ITJ0-F1
#
_entry.id   AF-A0A228ITJ0-F1
#
_cell.length_a   1.000
_cell.length_b   1.000
_cell.length_c   1.000
_cell.angle_alpha   90.00
_cell.angle_beta   90.00
_cell.angle_gamma   90.00
#
_symmetry.space_group_name_H-M   'P 1'
#
loop_
_entity.id
_entity.type
_entity.pdbx_description
1 polymer ?
#
loop_
_entity_poly.entity_id
_entity_poly.type
_entity_poly.pdbx_seq_one_letter_code
_entity_poly.pdbx_strand_id
1 'polypeptide(L)'
;MESKEAVAVHHFDPATLVYAGSSTAYIGPAGDRQVPAFAMLDAAPDAPAGHVARATSIEGGSWEVVQDFRSTPIYRKADGSRYEIGSSSAWNGIGDMPAEFTALPKPDGCYVWDGSSWAFDIASARAAATVAVDQKRDDVLASPFVYLDSRFSADAGAIAQIASMAQLAAVAKLAEKPCTVIWTSVDGVDITLDADGMVGLAMAAAERQPAAYQVAAQLKTRIAEAQDEAALAAIVWPQ
;
A
#
# COMPACT_ATOMS: atom_id res chain seq x y z
N MET A 1 49.34 5.27 51.43
CA MET A 1 48.48 5.18 50.24
C MET A 1 47.70 6.49 50.22
N GLU A 2 48.16 7.48 49.46
CA GLU A 2 47.44 8.76 49.36
C GLU A 2 46.06 8.49 48.79
N SER A 3 45.03 8.80 49.57
CA SER A 3 43.65 8.88 49.07
C SER A 3 43.62 10.05 48.10
N LYS A 4 43.85 9.78 46.80
CA LYS A 4 43.67 10.80 45.76
C LYS A 4 42.21 11.21 45.78
N GLU A 5 41.98 12.50 46.01
CA GLU A 5 40.66 13.08 45.93
C GLU A 5 40.13 12.89 44.50
N ALA A 6 38.89 12.43 44.39
CA ALA A 6 38.29 12.07 43.12
C ALA A 6 36.86 12.63 43.07
N VAL A 7 36.44 13.04 41.87
CA VAL A 7 35.12 13.62 41.61
C VAL A 7 34.40 12.80 40.54
N ALA A 8 33.07 12.72 40.63
CA ALA A 8 32.28 12.10 39.57
C ALA A 8 32.33 12.92 38.28
N VAL A 9 32.39 12.22 37.15
CA VAL A 9 32.24 12.77 35.81
C VAL A 9 31.23 11.92 35.04
N HIS A 10 30.46 12.56 34.18
CA HIS A 10 29.33 11.98 33.46
C HIS A 10 29.59 12.09 31.96
N HIS A 11 29.75 10.94 31.32
CA HIS A 11 30.12 10.81 29.90
C HIS A 11 28.90 10.91 29.00
N PHE A 12 29.10 11.35 27.77
CA PHE A 12 28.11 11.28 26.71
C PHE A 12 28.72 10.77 25.40
N ASP A 13 27.89 10.18 24.56
CA ASP A 13 28.30 9.72 23.23
C ASP A 13 28.51 10.92 22.30
N PRO A 14 29.66 11.06 21.62
CA PRO A 14 29.97 12.25 20.82
C PRO A 14 29.13 12.38 19.53
N ALA A 15 28.44 11.32 19.09
CA ALA A 15 27.60 11.36 17.89
C ALA A 15 26.15 11.75 18.19
N THR A 16 25.62 11.32 19.34
CA THR A 16 24.22 11.51 19.75
C THR A 16 24.05 12.47 20.93
N LEU A 17 25.15 12.80 21.61
CA LEU A 17 25.24 13.57 22.84
C LEU A 17 24.54 12.92 24.04
N VAL A 18 24.01 11.69 23.89
CA VAL A 18 23.27 10.98 24.94
C VAL A 18 24.21 10.55 26.05
N TYR A 19 23.75 10.69 27.29
CA TYR A 19 24.45 10.21 28.48
C TYR A 19 24.82 8.72 28.35
N ALA A 20 26.10 8.40 28.55
CA ALA A 20 26.68 7.08 28.35
C ALA A 20 27.12 6.39 29.66
N GLY A 21 27.06 7.10 30.79
CA GLY A 21 27.44 6.57 32.11
C GLY A 21 28.35 7.52 32.89
N SER A 22 28.72 7.13 34.10
CA SER A 22 29.57 7.93 34.98
C SER A 22 30.85 7.19 35.36
N SER A 23 31.87 7.96 35.70
CA SER A 23 33.15 7.47 36.23
C SER A 23 33.75 8.48 37.20
N THR A 24 34.95 8.23 37.72
CA THR A 24 35.67 9.16 38.58
C THR A 24 36.84 9.82 37.86
N ALA A 25 36.97 11.13 37.96
CA ALA A 25 38.15 11.89 37.57
C ALA A 25 38.99 12.25 38.80
N TYR A 26 40.31 12.22 38.66
CA TYR A 26 41.22 12.61 39.73
C TYR A 26 41.31 14.14 39.85
N ILE A 27 41.50 14.59 41.08
CA ILE A 27 41.87 15.97 41.39
C ILE A 27 43.39 16.06 41.45
N GLY A 28 43.96 16.92 40.61
CA GLY A 28 45.39 17.16 40.54
C GLY A 28 45.92 17.90 41.77
N PRO A 29 47.25 17.93 41.98
CA PRO A 29 47.87 18.61 43.12
C PRO A 29 47.56 20.12 43.20
N ALA A 30 47.14 20.74 42.09
CA ALA A 30 46.74 22.15 42.04
C ALA A 30 45.22 22.36 42.25
N GLY A 31 44.46 21.30 42.56
CA GLY A 31 43.00 21.35 42.70
C GLY A 31 42.23 21.28 41.37
N ASP A 32 42.93 21.07 40.26
CA ASP A 32 42.35 20.93 38.93
C ASP A 32 41.66 19.57 38.75
N ARG A 33 40.48 19.56 38.12
CA ARG A 33 39.72 18.34 37.85
C ARG A 33 40.08 17.82 36.46
N GLN A 34 40.58 16.59 36.38
CA GLN A 34 40.98 15.99 35.10
C GLN A 34 39.78 15.39 34.36
N VAL A 35 38.89 16.25 33.84
CA VAL A 35 37.68 15.84 33.13
C VAL A 35 38.05 15.34 31.73
N PRO A 36 37.71 14.09 31.36
CA PRO A 36 37.92 13.58 30.01
C PRO A 36 37.11 14.36 28.96
N ALA A 37 37.51 14.24 27.69
CA ALA A 37 36.66 14.71 26.59
C ALA A 37 35.30 14.01 26.61
N PHE A 38 34.26 14.72 26.19
CA PHE A 38 32.87 14.22 26.16
C PHE A 38 32.33 13.82 27.55
N ALA A 39 32.77 14.53 28.59
CA ALA A 39 32.28 14.36 29.95
C ALA A 39 32.01 15.70 30.63
N MET A 40 31.06 15.70 31.56
CA MET A 40 30.69 16.87 32.36
C MET A 40 30.75 16.55 33.85
N LEU A 41 31.02 17.56 34.67
CA LEU A 41 31.06 17.43 36.14
C LEU A 41 29.66 17.39 36.75
N ASP A 42 28.71 18.07 36.12
CA ASP A 42 27.31 18.04 36.53
C ASP A 42 26.71 16.68 36.18
N ALA A 43 25.93 16.12 37.11
CA ALA A 43 25.24 14.87 36.90
C ALA A 43 24.15 15.00 35.83
N ALA A 44 24.05 13.99 34.97
CA ALA A 44 22.92 13.88 34.05
C ALA A 44 21.61 13.75 34.87
N PRO A 45 20.56 14.51 34.52
CA PRO A 45 19.27 14.39 35.18
C PRO A 45 18.66 13.01 34.91
N ASP A 46 17.82 12.54 35.83
CA ASP A 46 17.01 11.35 35.60
C ASP A 46 16.05 11.59 34.43
N ALA A 47 16.09 10.72 33.43
CA ALA A 47 15.19 10.76 32.28
C ALA A 47 14.01 9.79 32.51
N PRO A 48 12.76 10.24 32.37
CA PRO A 48 11.60 9.34 32.44
C PRO A 48 11.57 8.37 31.25
N ALA A 49 10.69 7.37 31.31
CA ALA A 49 10.50 6.44 30.21
C ALA A 49 10.21 7.17 28.87
N GLY A 50 10.86 6.71 27.80
CA GLY A 50 10.76 7.34 26.47
C GLY A 50 11.54 8.64 26.32
N HIS A 51 12.44 8.97 27.25
CA HIS A 51 13.32 10.13 27.19
C HIS A 51 14.76 9.74 27.51
N VAL A 52 15.70 10.59 27.08
CA VAL A 52 17.12 10.49 27.40
C VAL A 52 17.68 11.84 27.80
N ALA A 53 18.64 11.83 28.73
CA ALA A 53 19.48 12.98 28.97
C ALA A 53 20.56 13.07 27.88
N ARG A 54 20.74 14.25 27.28
CA ARG A 54 21.85 14.52 26.35
C ARG A 54 22.53 15.84 26.68
N ALA A 55 23.80 15.95 26.33
CA ALA A 55 24.52 17.21 26.39
C ALA A 55 23.99 18.17 25.31
N THR A 56 23.96 19.47 25.61
CA THR A 56 23.51 20.50 24.65
C THR A 56 24.54 20.81 23.56
N SER A 57 25.81 20.40 23.73
CA SER A 57 26.89 20.59 22.76
C SER A 57 27.97 19.51 22.91
N ILE A 58 28.69 19.25 21.81
CA ILE A 58 29.86 18.36 21.79
C ILE A 58 31.04 18.89 22.61
N GLU A 59 31.13 20.21 22.76
CA GLU A 59 32.16 20.89 23.57
C GLU A 59 31.86 20.79 25.08
N GLY A 60 30.74 20.19 25.46
CA GLY A 60 30.19 20.24 26.81
C GLY A 60 29.23 21.42 26.99
N GLY A 61 28.55 21.47 28.14
CA GLY A 61 27.52 22.48 28.42
C GLY A 61 26.62 22.04 29.57
N SER A 62 25.31 22.18 29.37
CA SER A 62 24.29 21.68 30.29
C SER A 62 23.69 20.37 29.76
N TRP A 63 23.01 19.65 30.65
CA TRP A 63 22.14 18.54 30.25
C TRP A 63 20.76 19.06 29.85
N GLU A 64 20.15 18.39 28.88
CA GLU A 64 18.73 18.50 28.57
C GLU A 64 18.10 17.11 28.49
N VAL A 65 16.81 17.01 28.82
CA VAL A 65 16.03 15.78 28.69
C VAL A 65 15.17 15.89 27.44
N VAL A 66 15.36 14.96 26.51
CA VAL A 66 14.69 14.97 25.21
C VAL A 66 14.02 13.64 24.93
N GLN A 67 13.02 13.64 24.06
CA GLN A 67 12.27 12.44 23.69
C GLN A 67 13.16 11.44 22.93
N ASP A 68 12.95 10.16 23.18
CA ASP A 68 13.63 9.05 22.54
C ASP A 68 12.63 8.17 21.77
N PHE A 69 12.69 8.26 20.44
CA PHE A 69 11.86 7.52 19.50
C PHE A 69 12.51 6.25 18.97
N ARG A 70 13.73 5.90 19.40
CA ARG A 70 14.47 4.75 18.83
C ARG A 70 13.75 3.41 19.03
N SER A 71 12.87 3.33 20.03
CA SER A 71 12.02 2.14 20.29
C SER A 71 10.59 2.29 19.77
N THR A 72 10.26 3.41 19.13
CA THR A 72 8.92 3.73 18.64
C THR A 72 8.89 3.52 17.12
N PRO A 73 7.91 2.78 16.56
CA PRO A 73 7.73 2.72 15.12
C PRO A 73 7.37 4.10 14.55
N ILE A 74 8.19 4.60 13.64
CA ILE A 74 7.99 5.88 12.96
C ILE A 74 7.68 5.62 11.48
N TYR A 75 6.80 6.42 10.91
CA TYR A 75 6.33 6.32 9.54
C TYR A 75 6.50 7.65 8.80
N ARG A 76 6.74 7.58 7.50
CA ARG A 76 6.75 8.75 6.61
C ARG A 76 5.31 9.16 6.31
N LYS A 77 4.98 10.43 6.52
CA LYS A 77 3.66 11.00 6.18
C LYS A 77 3.36 10.98 4.67
N ALA A 78 4.41 10.95 3.85
CA ALA A 78 4.28 10.97 2.39
C ALA A 78 3.58 9.71 1.83
N ASP A 79 3.92 8.53 2.35
CA ASP A 79 3.45 7.26 1.80
C ASP A 79 2.99 6.24 2.85
N GLY A 80 3.32 6.47 4.13
CA GLY A 80 3.08 5.54 5.24
C GLY A 80 4.19 4.52 5.45
N SER A 81 5.29 4.58 4.69
CA SER A 81 6.42 3.66 4.81
C SER A 81 7.10 3.78 6.16
N ARG A 82 7.60 2.65 6.68
CA ARG A 82 8.36 2.63 7.94
C ARG A 82 9.68 3.38 7.76
N TYR A 83 9.98 4.27 8.72
CA TYR A 83 11.27 4.90 8.85
C TYR A 83 12.18 4.03 9.72
N GLU A 84 13.33 3.64 9.18
CA GLU A 84 14.33 2.88 9.91
C GLU A 84 15.33 3.86 10.55
N ILE A 85 15.15 4.12 11.84
CA ILE A 85 16.06 4.98 12.60
C ILE A 85 17.48 4.39 12.56
N GLY A 86 18.47 5.21 12.19
CA GLY A 86 19.87 4.80 12.04
C GLY A 86 20.25 4.34 10.63
N SER A 87 19.30 4.20 9.70
CA SER A 87 19.57 3.90 8.28
C SER A 87 19.96 5.12 7.46
N SER A 88 19.56 6.33 7.88
CA SER A 88 19.88 7.58 7.22
C SER A 88 20.43 8.63 8.18
N SER A 89 21.18 9.58 7.65
CA SER A 89 21.77 10.70 8.38
C SER A 89 20.77 11.82 8.72
N ALA A 90 19.49 11.70 8.35
CA ALA A 90 18.51 12.77 8.53
C ALA A 90 18.08 12.94 9.99
N TRP A 91 17.80 11.84 10.70
CA TRP A 91 17.35 11.88 12.09
C TRP A 91 17.60 10.55 12.81
N ASN A 92 18.23 10.62 14.00
CA ASN A 92 18.61 9.44 14.78
C ASN A 92 17.57 9.01 15.82
N GLY A 93 16.37 9.60 15.78
CA GLY A 93 15.28 9.29 16.70
C GLY A 93 15.37 9.98 18.05
N ILE A 94 16.29 10.93 18.25
CA ILE A 94 16.46 11.64 19.52
C ILE A 94 16.08 13.12 19.34
N GLY A 95 15.30 13.65 20.29
CA GLY A 95 14.78 15.02 20.23
C GLY A 95 13.53 15.15 19.39
N ASP A 96 13.29 16.36 18.90
CA ASP A 96 12.07 16.68 18.15
C ASP A 96 11.96 15.85 16.89
N MET A 97 10.77 15.27 16.69
CA MET A 97 10.47 14.49 15.49
C MET A 97 10.30 15.44 14.29
N PRO A 98 11.05 15.22 13.19
CA PRO A 98 10.88 15.98 11.96
C PRO A 98 9.44 15.97 11.43
N ALA A 99 9.06 17.06 10.78
CA ALA A 99 7.68 17.30 10.36
C ALA A 99 7.16 16.30 9.31
N GLU A 100 8.04 15.60 8.60
CA GLU A 100 7.74 14.55 7.62
C GLU A 100 7.37 13.20 8.26
N PHE A 101 7.55 13.05 9.57
CA PHE A 101 7.35 11.78 10.28
C PHE A 101 6.15 11.81 11.23
N THR A 102 5.59 10.62 11.46
CA THR A 102 4.51 10.39 12.42
C THR A 102 4.70 9.04 13.12
N ALA A 103 4.25 8.93 14.36
CA ALA A 103 4.16 7.64 15.07
C ALA A 103 2.87 6.88 14.73
N LEU A 104 1.93 7.51 14.01
CA LEU A 104 0.67 6.88 13.62
C LEU A 104 0.87 6.00 12.39
N PRO A 105 0.59 4.68 12.46
CA PRO A 105 0.66 3.82 11.29
C PRO A 105 -0.39 4.23 10.26
N LYS A 106 -0.04 4.16 8.98
CA LYS A 106 -0.99 4.35 7.90
C LYS A 106 -1.96 3.16 7.87
N PRO A 107 -3.29 3.38 7.89
CA PRO A 107 -4.25 2.31 7.67
C PRO A 107 -4.11 1.70 6.28
N ASP A 108 -4.54 0.46 6.13
CA ASP A 108 -4.63 -0.18 4.82
C ASP A 108 -5.62 0.57 3.92
N GLY A 109 -5.40 0.52 2.60
CA GLY A 109 -6.28 1.18 1.62
C GLY A 109 -5.84 2.60 1.26
N CYS A 110 -6.82 3.41 0.84
CA CYS A 110 -6.58 4.75 0.29
C CYS A 110 -6.58 5.81 1.39
N TYR A 111 -5.47 5.92 2.12
CA TYR A 111 -5.29 6.92 3.16
C TYR A 111 -4.13 7.88 2.85
N VAL A 112 -4.34 9.16 3.14
CA VAL A 112 -3.36 10.25 2.97
C VAL A 112 -3.26 11.08 4.24
N TRP A 113 -2.09 11.67 4.50
CA TRP A 113 -1.89 12.50 5.68
C TRP A 113 -2.55 13.87 5.50
N ASP A 114 -3.46 14.27 6.40
CA ASP A 114 -4.21 15.54 6.32
C ASP A 114 -3.51 16.73 7.00
N GLY A 115 -2.35 16.48 7.61
CA GLY A 115 -1.64 17.44 8.47
C GLY A 115 -1.57 16.99 9.92
N SER A 116 -2.55 16.23 10.38
CA SER A 116 -2.71 15.78 11.77
C SER A 116 -2.92 14.27 11.91
N SER A 117 -3.58 13.63 10.95
CA SER A 117 -3.93 12.22 10.97
C SER A 117 -4.02 11.63 9.56
N TRP A 118 -4.16 10.30 9.47
CA TRP A 118 -4.44 9.62 8.21
C TRP A 118 -5.94 9.76 7.90
N ALA A 119 -6.26 10.49 6.83
CA ALA A 119 -7.61 10.67 6.33
C ALA A 119 -7.86 9.77 5.12
N PHE A 120 -9.06 9.20 5.04
CA PHE A 120 -9.48 8.39 3.91
C PHE A 120 -9.64 9.28 2.66
N ASP A 121 -8.87 8.97 1.62
CA ASP A 121 -8.92 9.64 0.32
C ASP A 121 -9.99 8.97 -0.57
N ILE A 122 -11.22 9.44 -0.42
CA ILE A 122 -12.36 8.96 -1.21
C ILE A 122 -12.16 9.17 -2.71
N ALA A 123 -11.44 10.22 -3.13
CA ALA A 123 -11.22 10.50 -4.54
C ALA A 123 -10.30 9.44 -5.17
N SER A 124 -9.18 9.14 -4.53
CA SER A 124 -8.27 8.06 -4.94
C SER A 124 -8.95 6.69 -4.85
N ALA A 125 -9.74 6.44 -3.81
CA ALA A 125 -10.49 5.18 -3.66
C ALA A 125 -11.51 4.96 -4.79
N ARG A 126 -12.28 6.00 -5.17
CA ARG A 126 -13.21 5.95 -6.30
C ARG A 126 -12.52 5.70 -7.63
N ALA A 127 -11.36 6.33 -7.85
CA ALA A 127 -10.56 6.11 -9.05
C ALA A 127 -10.08 4.65 -9.15
N ALA A 128 -9.52 4.11 -8.06
CA ALA A 128 -9.09 2.71 -7.99
C ALA A 128 -10.27 1.74 -8.21
N ALA A 129 -11.41 1.98 -7.56
CA ALA A 129 -12.61 1.16 -7.73
C ALA A 129 -13.13 1.19 -9.18
N THR A 130 -13.06 2.34 -9.86
CA THR A 130 -13.47 2.48 -11.27
C THR A 130 -12.60 1.62 -12.18
N VAL A 131 -11.28 1.62 -11.96
CA VAL A 131 -10.33 0.77 -12.69
C VAL A 131 -10.63 -0.72 -12.44
N ALA A 132 -10.91 -1.09 -11.19
CA ALA A 132 -11.27 -2.47 -10.85
C ALA A 132 -12.57 -2.93 -11.55
N VAL A 133 -13.57 -2.06 -11.67
CA VAL A 133 -14.80 -2.35 -12.44
C VAL A 133 -14.51 -2.53 -13.92
N ASP A 134 -13.64 -1.71 -14.51
CA ASP A 134 -13.25 -1.85 -15.92
C ASP A 134 -12.50 -3.17 -16.16
N GLN A 135 -11.53 -3.50 -15.31
CA GLN A 135 -10.82 -4.78 -15.36
C GLN A 135 -11.80 -5.96 -15.23
N LYS A 136 -12.74 -5.89 -14.28
CA LYS A 136 -13.71 -6.96 -14.09
C LYS A 136 -14.66 -7.11 -15.28
N ARG A 137 -15.09 -6.01 -15.90
CA ARG A 137 -15.87 -6.05 -17.14
C ARG A 137 -15.11 -6.79 -18.23
N ASP A 138 -13.84 -6.45 -18.42
CA ASP A 138 -13.02 -7.02 -19.48
C ASP A 138 -12.77 -8.52 -19.22
N ASP A 139 -12.53 -8.91 -17.97
CA ASP A 139 -12.46 -10.32 -17.55
C ASP A 139 -13.78 -11.07 -17.82
N VAL A 140 -14.92 -10.45 -17.53
CA VAL A 140 -16.24 -11.03 -17.78
C VAL A 140 -16.46 -11.23 -19.26
N LEU A 141 -16.01 -10.32 -20.12
CA LEU A 141 -16.14 -10.45 -21.58
C LEU A 141 -15.22 -11.52 -22.16
N ALA A 142 -13.99 -11.64 -21.63
CA ALA A 142 -13.03 -12.65 -22.05
C ALA A 142 -13.34 -14.06 -21.52
N SER A 143 -14.15 -14.17 -20.45
CA SER A 143 -14.51 -15.46 -19.85
C SER A 143 -15.39 -16.31 -20.79
N PRO A 144 -15.28 -17.66 -20.77
CA PRO A 144 -16.17 -18.52 -21.53
C PRO A 144 -17.65 -18.32 -21.20
N PHE A 145 -18.52 -18.54 -22.17
CA PHE A 145 -19.98 -18.40 -22.01
C PHE A 145 -20.71 -19.68 -22.38
N VAL A 146 -21.94 -19.83 -21.90
CA VAL A 146 -22.76 -21.01 -22.14
C VAL A 146 -23.73 -20.77 -23.29
N TYR A 147 -23.86 -21.74 -24.17
CA TYR A 147 -24.88 -21.84 -25.21
C TYR A 147 -25.20 -23.32 -25.45
N LEU A 148 -26.48 -23.70 -25.55
CA LEU A 148 -26.91 -25.11 -25.71
C LEU A 148 -26.20 -26.07 -24.73
N ASP A 149 -26.20 -25.73 -23.45
CA ASP A 149 -25.58 -26.49 -22.34
C ASP A 149 -24.06 -26.72 -22.46
N SER A 150 -23.39 -26.03 -23.38
CA SER A 150 -21.96 -26.14 -23.62
C SER A 150 -21.25 -24.80 -23.49
N ARG A 151 -19.95 -24.83 -23.12
CA ARG A 151 -19.16 -23.62 -22.92
C ARG A 151 -18.31 -23.28 -24.13
N PHE A 152 -18.33 -22.02 -24.55
CA PHE A 152 -17.60 -21.51 -25.70
C PHE A 152 -16.59 -20.43 -25.29
N SER A 153 -15.45 -20.39 -25.97
CA SER A 153 -14.44 -19.36 -25.72
C SER A 153 -14.97 -17.99 -26.14
N ALA A 154 -14.56 -16.97 -25.40
CA ALA A 154 -14.89 -15.58 -25.67
C ALA A 154 -13.66 -14.70 -25.92
N ASP A 155 -12.50 -15.32 -26.16
CA ASP A 155 -11.34 -14.55 -26.62
C ASP A 155 -11.64 -13.88 -27.97
N ALA A 156 -10.88 -12.83 -28.28
CA ALA A 156 -11.12 -12.02 -29.48
C ALA A 156 -11.09 -12.84 -30.78
N GLY A 157 -10.26 -13.88 -30.85
CA GLY A 157 -10.17 -14.77 -32.01
C GLY A 157 -11.41 -15.65 -32.13
N ALA A 158 -11.84 -16.27 -31.04
CA ALA A 158 -13.05 -17.09 -30.99
C ALA A 158 -14.30 -16.27 -31.35
N ILE A 159 -14.45 -15.06 -30.78
CA ILE A 159 -15.58 -14.17 -31.09
C ILE A 159 -15.60 -13.78 -32.57
N ALA A 160 -14.45 -13.43 -33.14
CA ALA A 160 -14.35 -13.08 -34.57
C ALA A 160 -14.70 -14.29 -35.47
N GLN A 161 -14.24 -15.48 -35.10
CA GLN A 161 -14.54 -16.71 -35.83
C GLN A 161 -16.03 -17.07 -35.74
N ILE A 162 -16.63 -16.98 -34.54
CA ILE A 162 -18.06 -17.21 -34.32
C ILE A 162 -18.87 -16.27 -35.21
N ALA A 163 -18.54 -14.97 -35.21
CA ALA A 163 -19.24 -13.97 -36.02
C ALA A 163 -19.11 -14.25 -37.53
N SER A 164 -17.91 -14.59 -38.00
CA SER A 164 -17.68 -14.92 -39.42
C SER A 164 -18.45 -16.17 -39.86
N MET A 165 -18.46 -17.22 -39.05
CA MET A 165 -19.20 -18.45 -39.35
C MET A 165 -20.71 -18.23 -39.30
N ALA A 166 -21.22 -17.39 -38.39
CA ALA A 166 -22.63 -17.01 -38.35
C ALA A 166 -23.06 -16.24 -39.62
N GLN A 167 -22.20 -15.37 -40.16
CA GLN A 167 -22.47 -14.70 -41.43
C GLN A 167 -22.58 -15.69 -42.60
N LEU A 168 -21.65 -16.66 -42.69
CA LEU A 168 -21.70 -17.71 -43.71
C LEU A 168 -22.95 -18.60 -43.56
N ALA A 169 -23.29 -18.97 -42.32
CA ALA A 169 -24.50 -19.74 -42.00
C ALA A 169 -25.77 -19.00 -42.43
N ALA A 170 -25.87 -17.69 -42.18
CA ALA A 170 -26.99 -16.86 -42.61
C ALA A 170 -27.13 -16.81 -44.14
N VAL A 171 -26.01 -16.70 -44.87
CA VAL A 171 -26.01 -16.74 -46.34
C VAL A 171 -26.42 -18.10 -46.87
N ALA A 172 -25.92 -19.20 -46.29
CA ALA A 172 -26.30 -20.55 -46.67
C ALA A 172 -27.81 -20.77 -46.47
N LYS A 173 -28.37 -20.28 -45.36
CA LYS A 173 -29.81 -20.31 -45.07
C LYS A 173 -30.63 -19.57 -46.14
N LEU A 174 -30.23 -18.36 -46.51
CA LEU A 174 -30.90 -17.58 -47.56
C LEU A 174 -30.82 -18.24 -48.95
N ALA A 175 -29.74 -18.96 -49.22
CA ALA A 175 -29.54 -19.71 -50.45
C ALA A 175 -30.18 -21.12 -50.44
N GLU A 176 -30.92 -21.47 -49.38
CA GLU A 176 -31.52 -22.78 -49.16
C GLU A 176 -30.51 -23.94 -49.25
N LYS A 177 -29.24 -23.68 -48.87
CA LYS A 177 -28.17 -24.67 -48.84
C LYS A 177 -28.03 -25.28 -47.45
N PRO A 178 -27.79 -26.60 -47.33
CA PRO A 178 -27.50 -27.22 -46.04
C PRO A 178 -26.22 -26.63 -45.45
N CYS A 179 -26.26 -26.26 -44.18
CA CYS A 179 -25.12 -25.77 -43.42
C CYS A 179 -24.98 -26.58 -42.14
N THR A 180 -23.79 -27.12 -41.92
CA THR A 180 -23.46 -27.87 -40.72
C THR A 180 -22.03 -27.51 -40.34
N VAL A 181 -21.85 -27.06 -39.11
CA VAL A 181 -20.57 -26.63 -38.56
C VAL A 181 -20.29 -27.47 -37.31
N ILE A 182 -19.13 -28.10 -37.27
CA ILE A 182 -18.64 -28.77 -36.05
C ILE A 182 -17.81 -27.73 -35.29
N TRP A 183 -18.21 -27.45 -34.05
CA TRP A 183 -17.54 -26.50 -33.18
C TRP A 183 -17.10 -27.19 -31.90
N THR A 184 -15.83 -27.07 -31.53
CA THR A 184 -15.31 -27.64 -30.28
C THR A 184 -15.50 -26.64 -29.14
N SER A 185 -16.22 -27.07 -28.10
CA SER A 185 -16.37 -26.33 -26.85
C SER A 185 -15.02 -26.20 -26.09
N VAL A 186 -14.96 -25.32 -25.10
CA VAL A 186 -13.77 -25.19 -24.23
C VAL A 186 -13.51 -26.44 -23.40
N ASP A 187 -14.53 -27.28 -23.22
CA ASP A 187 -14.43 -28.55 -22.50
C ASP A 187 -13.97 -29.70 -23.43
N GLY A 188 -13.65 -29.40 -24.70
CA GLY A 188 -13.16 -30.38 -25.69
C GLY A 188 -14.25 -31.25 -26.32
N VAL A 189 -15.52 -30.89 -26.13
CA VAL A 189 -16.68 -31.58 -26.73
C VAL A 189 -17.02 -30.94 -28.07
N ASP A 190 -17.12 -31.75 -29.12
CA ASP A 190 -17.56 -31.33 -30.45
C ASP A 190 -19.08 -31.23 -30.51
N ILE A 191 -19.56 -30.07 -30.94
CA ILE A 191 -20.98 -29.73 -31.06
C ILE A 191 -21.29 -29.48 -32.51
N THR A 192 -22.33 -30.13 -33.02
CA THR A 192 -22.80 -29.91 -34.39
C THR A 192 -23.87 -28.83 -34.38
N LEU A 193 -23.61 -27.71 -35.05
CA LEU A 193 -24.50 -26.58 -35.18
C LEU A 193 -25.00 -26.48 -36.62
N ASP A 194 -26.30 -26.36 -36.79
CA ASP A 194 -26.90 -25.98 -38.07
C ASP A 194 -26.83 -24.46 -38.28
N ALA A 195 -27.45 -23.95 -39.34
CA ALA A 195 -27.42 -22.52 -39.64
C ALA A 195 -28.01 -21.68 -38.49
N ASP A 196 -29.10 -22.13 -37.87
CA ASP A 196 -29.76 -21.42 -36.77
C ASP A 196 -28.94 -21.51 -35.48
N GLY A 197 -28.32 -22.67 -35.22
CA GLY A 197 -27.40 -22.88 -34.12
C GLY A 197 -26.19 -21.94 -34.18
N MET A 198 -25.59 -21.75 -35.36
CA MET A 198 -24.46 -20.82 -35.52
C MET A 198 -24.85 -19.36 -35.35
N VAL A 199 -26.02 -18.95 -35.87
CA VAL A 199 -26.52 -17.58 -35.66
C VAL A 199 -26.83 -17.35 -34.19
N GLY A 200 -27.49 -18.30 -33.53
CA GLY A 200 -27.78 -18.22 -32.10
C GLY A 200 -26.54 -18.18 -31.22
N LEU A 201 -25.48 -18.94 -31.55
CA LEU A 201 -24.20 -18.87 -30.86
C LEU A 201 -23.57 -17.47 -30.95
N ALA A 202 -23.59 -16.86 -32.14
CA ALA A 202 -23.08 -15.50 -32.33
C ALA A 202 -23.93 -14.44 -31.60
N MET A 203 -25.25 -14.60 -31.57
CA MET A 203 -26.13 -13.72 -30.80
C MET A 203 -25.86 -13.82 -29.30
N ALA A 204 -25.75 -15.04 -28.76
CA ALA A 204 -25.41 -15.28 -27.36
C ALA A 204 -24.05 -14.67 -26.98
N ALA A 205 -23.06 -14.74 -27.88
CA ALA A 205 -21.78 -14.06 -27.69
C ALA A 205 -21.94 -12.53 -27.67
N ALA A 206 -22.72 -11.98 -28.59
CA ALA A 206 -22.92 -10.53 -28.73
C ALA A 206 -23.72 -9.90 -27.58
N GLU A 207 -24.72 -10.59 -27.03
CA GLU A 207 -25.58 -10.10 -25.93
C GLU A 207 -24.81 -9.85 -24.63
N ARG A 208 -23.66 -10.49 -24.44
CA ARG A 208 -22.83 -10.32 -23.24
C ARG A 208 -22.19 -8.96 -23.15
N GLN A 209 -21.85 -8.36 -24.29
CA GLN A 209 -21.23 -7.04 -24.34
C GLN A 209 -22.12 -5.96 -23.71
N PRO A 210 -23.33 -5.68 -24.22
CA PRO A 210 -24.20 -4.67 -23.62
C PRO A 210 -24.53 -4.97 -22.16
N ALA A 211 -24.72 -6.24 -21.77
CA ALA A 211 -24.98 -6.62 -20.38
C ALA A 211 -23.81 -6.25 -19.44
N ALA A 212 -22.57 -6.60 -19.80
CA ALA A 212 -21.40 -6.29 -18.99
C ALA A 212 -21.15 -4.77 -18.89
N TYR A 213 -21.34 -4.04 -19.99
CA TYR A 213 -21.21 -2.58 -19.99
C TYR A 213 -22.29 -1.89 -19.18
N GLN A 214 -23.53 -2.39 -19.21
CA GLN A 214 -24.62 -1.86 -18.39
C GLN A 214 -24.33 -2.05 -16.89
N VAL A 215 -23.88 -3.25 -16.49
CA VAL A 215 -23.47 -3.51 -15.10
C VAL A 215 -22.34 -2.57 -14.69
N ALA A 216 -21.29 -2.47 -15.51
CA ALA A 216 -20.16 -1.57 -15.23
C ALA A 216 -20.61 -0.11 -15.06
N ALA A 217 -21.51 0.38 -15.92
CA ALA A 217 -22.05 1.73 -15.81
C ALA A 217 -22.79 1.96 -14.49
N GLN A 218 -23.66 1.03 -14.09
CA GLN A 218 -24.39 1.10 -12.82
C GLN A 218 -23.45 1.11 -11.60
N LEU A 219 -22.42 0.25 -11.61
CA LEU A 219 -21.43 0.21 -10.53
C LEU A 219 -20.62 1.52 -10.46
N LYS A 220 -20.22 2.08 -11.62
CA LYS A 220 -19.51 3.37 -11.66
C LYS A 220 -20.36 4.54 -11.14
N THR A 221 -21.67 4.55 -11.40
CA THR A 221 -22.59 5.52 -10.78
C THR A 221 -22.58 5.38 -9.26
N ARG A 222 -22.72 4.16 -8.73
CA ARG A 222 -22.67 3.90 -7.28
C ARG A 222 -21.32 4.30 -6.68
N ILE A 223 -20.21 4.07 -7.38
CA ILE A 223 -18.86 4.49 -6.94
C ILE A 223 -18.80 6.01 -6.81
N ALA A 224 -19.33 6.75 -7.79
CA ALA A 224 -19.35 8.21 -7.76
C ALA A 224 -20.17 8.77 -6.58
N GLU A 225 -21.20 8.04 -6.12
CA GLU A 225 -22.07 8.44 -5.01
C GLU A 225 -21.53 8.02 -3.62
N ALA A 226 -20.67 6.99 -3.55
CA ALA A 226 -20.15 6.44 -2.30
C ALA A 226 -19.32 7.46 -1.52
N GLN A 227 -19.68 7.75 -0.25
CA GLN A 227 -19.05 8.81 0.55
C GLN A 227 -17.94 8.31 1.49
N ASP A 228 -17.88 7.01 1.72
CA ASP A 228 -16.96 6.40 2.67
C ASP A 228 -16.46 5.04 2.15
N GLU A 229 -15.49 4.49 2.89
CA GLU A 229 -14.84 3.22 2.56
C GLU A 229 -15.82 2.05 2.57
N ALA A 230 -16.78 2.03 3.51
CA ALA A 230 -17.74 0.95 3.65
C ALA A 230 -18.73 0.92 2.46
N ALA A 231 -19.20 2.08 2.01
CA ALA A 231 -20.05 2.21 0.85
C ALA A 231 -19.36 1.75 -0.43
N LEU A 232 -18.06 2.04 -0.60
CA LEU A 232 -17.26 1.53 -1.71
C LEU A 232 -17.07 0.02 -1.64
N ALA A 233 -16.75 -0.52 -0.46
CA ALA A 233 -16.55 -1.95 -0.26
C ALA A 233 -17.83 -2.79 -0.57
N ALA A 234 -19.01 -2.20 -0.43
CA ALA A 234 -20.29 -2.84 -0.77
C ALA A 234 -20.60 -2.88 -2.28
N ILE A 235 -19.78 -2.26 -3.13
CA ILE A 235 -19.98 -2.25 -4.58
C ILE A 235 -19.23 -3.44 -5.18
N VAL A 236 -20.00 -4.50 -5.44
CA VAL A 236 -19.48 -5.74 -6.01
C VAL A 236 -20.11 -6.03 -7.37
N TRP A 237 -19.34 -6.68 -8.24
CA TRP A 237 -19.85 -7.20 -9.50
C TRP A 237 -20.85 -8.34 -9.21
N PRO A 238 -22.05 -8.36 -9.83
CA PRO A 238 -23.03 -9.41 -9.63
C PRO A 238 -22.50 -10.78 -10.06
N GLN A 239 -22.83 -11.82 -9.30
CA GLN A 239 -22.48 -13.21 -9.61
C GLN A 239 -23.25 -13.71 -10.84
#